data_AF-A0A1V5R531-F1
#
_entry.id   AF-A0A1V5R531-F1
#
_cell.length_a   1.000
_cell.length_b   1.000
_cell.length_c   1.000
_cell.angle_alpha   90.00
_cell.angle_beta   90.00
_cell.angle_gamma   90.00
#
_symmetry.space_group_name_H-M   'P 1'
#
loop_
_entity.id
_entity.type
_entity.pdbx_description
1 polymer ?
#
loop_
_entity_poly.entity_id
_entity_poly.type
_entity_poly.pdbx_seq_one_letter_code
_entity_poly.pdbx_strand_id
1 'polypeptide(L)' 'MILDIIQLVSAVLLVVVVLLQNRGTGLGAAFGGEGNVYRTKRGLEKTLSIATIILAVVFLATALINVLY' A
#
# COMPACT_ATOMS: atom_id res chain seq x y z
N MET A 1 -8.96 -8.07 22.30
CA MET A 1 -7.99 -7.06 22.79
C MET A 1 -6.66 -7.09 22.04
N ILE A 2 -5.87 -8.18 22.07
CA ILE A 2 -4.56 -8.20 21.37
C ILE A 2 -4.74 -8.14 19.83
N LEU A 3 -5.75 -8.84 19.30
CA LEU A 3 -6.09 -8.83 17.87
C LEU A 3 -6.52 -7.45 17.39
N ASP A 4 -7.32 -6.74 18.20
CA ASP A 4 -7.80 -5.39 17.87
C ASP A 4 -6.64 -4.40 17.78
N ILE A 5 -5.65 -4.50 18.67
CA ILE A 5 -4.45 -3.66 18.63
C ILE A 5 -3.64 -3.94 17.36
N ILE A 6 -3.43 -5.22 17.02
CA ILE A 6 -2.70 -5.60 15.80
C ILE A 6 -3.43 -5.09 14.55
N GLN A 7 -4.75 -5.21 14.53
CA GLN A 7 -5.59 -4.77 13.42
C GLN A 7 -5.59 -3.25 13.26
N LEU A 8 -5.66 -2.49 14.36
CA LEU A 8 -5.56 -1.04 14.36
C LEU A 8 -4.19 -0.58 13.84
N VAL A 9 -3.10 -1.15 14.36
CA VAL A 9 -1.74 -0.77 13.96
C VAL A 9 -1.47 -1.10 12.49
N SER A 10 -1.89 -2.28 12.03
CA SER A 10 -1.72 -2.68 10.62
C SER A 10 -2.56 -1.82 9.67
N ALA A 11 -3.78 -1.40 10.06
CA ALA A 11 -4.60 -0.47 9.29
C ALA A 11 -3.90 0.90 9.11
N VAL A 12 -3.38 1.47 10.21
CA VAL A 12 -2.69 2.78 10.16
C VAL A 12 -1.45 2.70 9.29
N LEU A 13 -0.64 1.64 9.44
CA LEU A 13 0.55 1.43 8.60
C LEU A 13 0.18 1.27 7.12
N LEU A 14 -0.89 0.53 6.80
CA LEU A 14 -1.37 0.39 5.44
C LEU A 14 -1.74 1.75 4.83
N VAL A 15 -2.50 2.58 5.55
CA VAL A 15 -2.88 3.91 5.07
C VAL A 15 -1.64 4.76 4.77
N VAL A 16 -0.67 4.81 5.69
CA VAL A 16 0.58 5.57 5.50
C VAL A 16 1.35 5.08 4.28
N VAL A 17 1.52 3.76 4.15
CA VAL A 17 2.29 3.17 3.05
C VAL A 17 1.59 3.34 1.70
N VAL A 18 0.25 3.25 1.64
CA VAL A 18 -0.55 3.52 0.43
C VAL A 18 -0.43 4.97 -0.01
N LEU A 19 -0.51 5.94 0.92
CA LEU A 19 -0.33 7.35 0.60
C LEU A 19 1.08 7.65 0.07
N LEU A 20 2.11 6.99 0.63
CA LEU A 20 3.49 7.14 0.15
C LEU A 20 3.71 6.55 -1.26
N GLN A 21 2.92 5.55 -1.66
CA GLN A 21 2.97 4.95 -3.00
C GLN A 21 2.32 5.82 -4.08
N ASN A 22 1.41 6.74 -3.75
CA ASN A 22 0.59 7.45 -4.72
C ASN A 22 1.30 8.61 -5.47
N ARG A 23 2.61 8.50 -5.66
CA ARG A 23 3.44 9.53 -6.30
C ARG A 23 3.56 9.25 -7.81
N GLY A 24 2.70 9.86 -8.63
CA GLY A 24 3.13 10.24 -9.98
C GLY A 24 2.22 10.05 -11.20
N THR A 25 0.97 9.60 -11.08
CA THR A 25 0.18 9.25 -12.29
C THR A 25 -1.14 10.02 -12.47
N GLY A 26 -1.52 10.92 -11.57
CA GLY A 26 -2.90 11.40 -11.48
C GLY A 26 -3.38 12.39 -12.55
N LEU A 27 -2.53 13.32 -13.03
CA LEU A 27 -2.99 14.40 -13.93
C LEU A 27 -2.10 14.60 -15.16
N GLY A 28 -0.76 14.57 -15.03
CA GLY A 28 0.15 14.77 -16.16
C GLY A 28 0.06 13.71 -17.27
N ALA A 29 -0.36 12.48 -16.93
CA ALA A 29 -0.56 11.39 -17.89
C ALA A 29 -1.88 11.51 -18.67
N ALA A 30 -2.91 12.16 -18.11
CA ALA A 30 -4.22 12.31 -18.75
C ALA A 30 -4.25 13.42 -19.82
N PHE A 31 -3.29 14.35 -19.78
CA PHE A 31 -3.20 15.50 -20.70
C PHE A 31 -2.18 15.33 -21.84
N GLY A 32 -1.80 14.09 -22.20
CA GLY A 32 -0.98 13.82 -23.39
C GLY A 32 0.51 14.16 -23.28
N GLY A 33 1.04 14.30 -22.05
CA GLY A 33 2.46 14.52 -21.78
C GLY A 33 3.31 13.25 -21.90
N GLU A 34 3.24 12.52 -23.02
CA GLU A 34 4.16 11.39 -23.29
C GLU A 34 5.52 11.92 -23.77
N GLY A 35 6.24 12.58 -22.86
CA GLY A 35 7.69 12.41 -22.84
C GLY A 35 7.93 11.01 -22.31
N ASN A 36 8.36 10.10 -23.19
CA ASN A 36 8.54 8.65 -23.04
C ASN A 36 9.47 8.21 -21.88
N VAL A 37 9.24 8.73 -20.67
CA VAL A 37 10.00 8.44 -19.46
C VAL A 37 9.38 7.21 -18.84
N TYR A 38 9.71 6.06 -19.43
CA TYR A 38 9.68 4.79 -18.71
C TYR A 38 10.68 4.89 -17.55
N ARG A 39 10.27 5.52 -16.45
CA ARG A 39 10.94 5.35 -15.18
C ARG A 39 10.65 3.92 -14.75
N THR A 40 11.56 3.01 -15.09
CA THR A 40 11.67 1.72 -14.40
C THR A 40 11.60 2.02 -12.92
N LYS A 41 10.57 1.48 -12.24
CA LYS A 41 10.38 1.62 -10.80
C LYS A 41 11.71 1.30 -10.11
N ARG A 42 12.45 2.32 -9.66
CA ARG A 42 13.70 2.10 -8.93
C ARG A 42 13.31 1.45 -7.60
N GLY A 43 14.19 0.58 -7.08
CA GLY A 43 13.90 -0.43 -6.05
C GLY A 43 12.99 0.00 -4.88
N LEU A 44 13.03 1.27 -4.46
CA LEU A 44 12.14 1.81 -3.42
C LEU A 44 10.64 1.63 -3.74
N GLU A 45 10.18 1.92 -4.95
CA GLU A 45 8.77 1.76 -5.33
C GLU A 45 8.35 0.28 -5.36
N LYS A 46 9.26 -0.60 -5.80
CA LYS A 46 9.03 -2.06 -5.79
C LYS A 46 8.96 -2.59 -4.36
N THR A 47 9.85 -2.13 -3.47
CA THR A 47 9.88 -2.52 -2.06
C THR A 47 8.64 -2.03 -1.31
N LEU A 48 8.21 -0.77 -1.52
CA LEU A 48 6.96 -0.26 -0.92
C LEU A 48 5.74 -1.06 -1.37
N SER A 49 5.67 -1.42 -2.65
CA SER A 49 4.57 -2.24 -3.17
C SER A 49 4.54 -3.63 -2.53
N ILE A 50 5.69 -4.31 -2.42
CA ILE A 50 5.78 -5.62 -1.76
C ILE A 50 5.43 -5.52 -0.28
N ALA A 51 5.93 -4.49 0.42
CA ALA A 51 5.61 -4.24 1.83
C ALA A 51 4.10 -4.05 2.06
N THR A 52 3.42 -3.36 1.14
CA THR A 52 1.97 -3.13 1.19
C THR A 52 1.20 -4.43 1.02
N ILE A 53 1.63 -5.30 0.09
CA ILE A 53 1.00 -6.60 -0.11
C ILE A 53 1.11 -7.44 1.16
N ILE A 54 2.29 -7.47 1.79
CA ILE A 54 2.51 -8.20 3.04
C ILE A 54 1.62 -7.64 4.16
N LEU A 55 1.60 -6.31 4.34
CA LEU A 55 0.75 -5.66 5.34
C LEU A 55 -0.74 -5.89 5.09
N ALA A 56 -1.17 -5.91 3.83
CA ALA A 56 -2.57 -6.14 3.45
C ALA A 56 -3.00 -7.57 3.77
N VAL A 57 -2.14 -8.56 3.50
CA VAL A 57 -2.39 -9.96 3.86
C VAL A 57 -2.47 -10.13 5.38
N VAL A 58 -1.56 -9.52 6.13
CA VAL A 58 -1.60 -9.57 7.60
C VAL A 58 -2.88 -8.92 8.13
N PHE A 59 -3.24 -7.74 7.64
CA PHE A 59 -4.47 -7.05 8.05
C PHE A 59 -5.72 -7.89 7.77
N LEU A 60 -5.85 -8.44 6.55
CA LEU A 60 -6.98 -9.28 6.16
C LEU A 60 -7.05 -10.57 6.98
N ALA A 61 -5.93 -11.25 7.19
CA ALA A 61 -5.89 -12.47 8.01
C ALA A 61 -6.31 -12.18 9.44
N THR A 62 -5.80 -11.09 10.03
CA THR A 62 -6.14 -10.68 11.40
C THR A 62 -7.62 -10.29 11.49
N ALA A 63 -8.15 -9.57 10.50
CA ALA A 63 -9.55 -9.18 10.43
C ALA A 63 -10.49 -10.39 10.31
N LEU A 64 -10.14 -11.38 9.50
CA LEU A 64 -10.92 -12.62 9.39
C LEU A 64 -10.92 -13.41 10.69
N ILE A 65 -9.77 -13.52 11.36
CA ILE A 65 -9.68 -14.20 12.66
C ILE A 65 -10.50 -13.46 13.73
N ASN A 66 -10.45 -12.13 13.76
CA ASN A 66 -11.22 -11.30 14.69
C ASN A 66 -12.75 -11.39 14.46
N VAL A 67 -13.19 -11.63 13.23
CA VAL A 67 -14.62 -11.84 12.93
C VAL A 67 -15.09 -13.25 13.29
N LEU A 68 -14.22 -14.26 13.15
CA LEU A 68 -14.55 -15.65 13.46
C LEU A 68 -14.45 -16.00 14.96
N TYR A 69 -13.68 -15.24 15.74
CA TYR A 69 -13.45 -15.44 17.18
C TYR A 69 -13.76 -14.18 17.98
#